data_AF-A0AAV1HXT2-F1
#
_entry.id   AF-A0AAV1HXT2-F1
#
_cell.length_a   1.000
_cell.length_b   1.000
_cell.length_c   1.000
_cell.angle_alpha   90.00
_cell.angle_beta   90.00
_cell.angle_gamma   90.00
#
_symmetry.space_group_name_H-M   'P 1'
#
loop_
_entity.id
_entity.type
_entity.pdbx_description
1 polymer ?
#
loop_
_entity_poly.entity_id
_entity_poly.type
_entity_poly.pdbx_seq_one_letter_code
_entity_poly.pdbx_strand_id
1 'polypeptide(L)'
;MRFLEYPSLARLSTFLDHVDCGEYVVQGDIEAYSCKLAGLDKKLSKSLDQDVQLGSSPLELSKSPVGPLAESSSRKTLIYLILTLNHCYPDYDFSLLRAHHFRKEPGVAAVEEAVDSHLLEVSKVWENTPGCGDAPFLDTIWTAIDEAVTLQDCEVYSYKSDGEADPFGEVGNVWSFNFFFYNRKQKRILYFACRGKTHAAASSSGEESSECAYNSDAEADLYPTENGSTQYGGIIGTMDL
;
A
#
# COMPACT_ATOMS: atom_id res chain seq x y z
N MET A 1 -10.91 -13.26 -4.53
CA MET A 1 -12.11 -12.74 -5.17
C MET A 1 -11.84 -12.79 -6.66
N ARG A 2 -12.64 -12.16 -7.52
CA ARG A 2 -12.29 -12.08 -8.94
C ARG A 2 -12.20 -10.64 -9.39
N PHE A 3 -11.04 -10.24 -9.92
CA PHE A 3 -10.85 -8.94 -10.56
C PHE A 3 -11.87 -8.73 -11.68
N LEU A 4 -12.42 -7.51 -11.74
CA LEU A 4 -13.39 -7.08 -12.74
C LEU A 4 -12.73 -6.01 -13.60
N GLU A 5 -12.50 -6.36 -14.86
CA GLU A 5 -11.86 -5.47 -15.81
C GLU A 5 -12.85 -4.43 -16.33
N TYR A 6 -12.58 -3.15 -16.04
CA TYR A 6 -13.28 -2.01 -16.58
C TYR A 6 -12.28 -1.10 -17.30
N PRO A 7 -12.42 -0.88 -18.62
CA PRO A 7 -11.50 -0.03 -19.37
C PRO A 7 -11.39 1.40 -18.83
N SER A 8 -12.50 1.95 -18.31
CA SER A 8 -12.55 3.27 -17.69
C SER A 8 -11.69 3.35 -16.43
N LEU A 9 -11.80 2.36 -15.53
CA LEU A 9 -10.98 2.27 -14.33
C LEU A 9 -9.51 2.02 -14.66
N ALA A 10 -9.21 1.11 -15.60
CA ALA A 10 -7.83 0.83 -16.00
C ALA A 10 -7.12 2.08 -16.55
N ARG A 11 -7.81 2.87 -17.36
CA ARG A 11 -7.29 4.16 -17.87
C ARG A 11 -7.04 5.16 -16.75
N LEU A 12 -7.95 5.25 -15.78
CA LEU A 12 -7.80 6.14 -14.62
C LEU A 12 -6.63 5.71 -13.74
N SER A 13 -6.49 4.41 -13.45
CA SER A 13 -5.36 3.85 -12.70
C SER A 13 -4.03 4.12 -13.42
N THR A 14 -3.99 3.95 -14.75
CA THR A 14 -2.79 4.25 -15.55
C THR A 14 -2.40 5.72 -15.46
N PHE A 15 -3.37 6.63 -15.47
CA PHE A 15 -3.09 8.06 -15.28
C PHE A 15 -2.61 8.35 -13.86
N LEU A 16 -3.21 7.71 -12.86
CA LEU A 16 -2.86 7.87 -11.44
C LEU A 16 -1.57 7.17 -11.03
N ASP A 17 -0.93 6.37 -11.88
CA ASP A 17 0.33 5.65 -11.58
C ASP A 17 1.44 6.61 -11.12
N HIS A 18 1.52 7.78 -11.76
CA HIS A 18 2.45 8.84 -11.41
C HIS A 18 1.98 10.22 -11.90
N VAL A 19 1.42 11.03 -11.02
CA VAL A 19 0.97 12.40 -11.32
C VAL A 19 1.79 13.43 -10.56
N ASP A 20 2.66 14.15 -11.25
CA ASP A 20 3.41 15.26 -10.66
C ASP A 20 2.52 16.49 -10.47
N CYS A 21 2.24 16.82 -9.21
CA CYS A 21 1.45 18.00 -8.81
C CYS A 21 2.33 19.18 -8.38
N GLY A 22 3.63 19.17 -8.72
CA GLY A 22 4.60 20.21 -8.41
C GLY A 22 5.27 20.01 -7.05
N GLU A 23 4.52 20.13 -5.95
CA GLU A 23 5.08 20.01 -4.58
C GLU A 23 5.16 18.54 -4.09
N TYR A 24 4.32 17.68 -4.67
CA TYR A 24 4.22 16.27 -4.36
C TYR A 24 3.80 15.49 -5.61
N VAL A 25 4.08 14.19 -5.61
CA VAL A 25 3.63 13.24 -6.62
C VAL A 25 2.45 12.46 -6.05
N VAL A 26 1.37 12.34 -6.83
CA VAL A 26 0.25 11.46 -6.48
C VAL A 26 0.40 10.13 -7.19
N GLN A 27 0.21 9.07 -6.43
CA GLN A 27 0.04 7.71 -6.94
C GLN A 27 -1.31 7.18 -6.48
N GLY A 28 -2.03 6.47 -7.34
CA GLY A 28 -3.32 5.89 -6.98
C GLY A 28 -3.76 4.73 -7.84
N ASP A 29 -4.56 3.88 -7.21
CA ASP A 29 -5.04 2.61 -7.76
C ASP A 29 -6.56 2.54 -7.61
N ILE A 30 -7.24 2.17 -8.69
CA ILE A 30 -8.69 1.98 -8.72
C ILE A 30 -9.03 0.63 -9.31
N GLU A 31 -9.50 -0.28 -8.46
CA GLU A 31 -9.71 -1.67 -8.84
C GLU A 31 -11.06 -2.20 -8.36
N ALA A 32 -11.74 -2.97 -9.21
CA ALA A 32 -13.03 -3.55 -8.88
C ALA A 32 -12.94 -5.08 -8.79
N TYR A 33 -13.64 -5.65 -7.81
CA TYR A 33 -13.63 -7.08 -7.53
C TYR A 33 -15.04 -7.63 -7.30
N SER A 34 -15.29 -8.85 -7.79
CA SER A 34 -16.45 -9.63 -7.38
C SER A 34 -16.14 -10.39 -6.09
N CYS A 35 -17.00 -10.25 -5.09
CA CYS A 35 -16.95 -10.97 -3.81
C CYS A 35 -17.32 -12.46 -3.94
N LYS A 36 -17.42 -13.01 -5.16
CA LYS A 36 -17.61 -14.45 -5.37
C LYS A 36 -16.31 -15.18 -5.04
N LEU A 37 -16.32 -15.91 -3.93
CA LEU A 37 -15.16 -16.66 -3.46
C LEU A 37 -14.96 -17.95 -4.27
N ALA A 38 -13.74 -18.16 -4.77
CA ALA A 38 -13.31 -19.38 -5.45
C ALA A 38 -11.87 -19.73 -5.05
N GLY A 39 -11.45 -20.97 -5.30
CA GLY A 39 -10.05 -21.38 -5.12
C GLY A 39 -9.47 -21.09 -3.73
N LEU A 40 -8.31 -20.40 -3.72
CA LEU A 40 -7.57 -20.03 -2.51
C LEU A 40 -8.38 -19.09 -1.60
N ASP A 41 -9.14 -18.16 -2.16
CA ASP A 41 -9.95 -17.21 -1.37
C ASP A 41 -11.01 -17.91 -0.52
N LYS A 42 -11.55 -19.04 -1.01
CA LYS A 42 -12.51 -19.82 -0.24
C LYS A 42 -11.85 -20.48 0.98
N LYS A 43 -10.57 -20.83 0.89
CA LYS A 43 -9.80 -21.35 2.04
C LYS A 43 -9.45 -20.21 2.99
N LEU A 44 -8.90 -19.12 2.47
CA LEU A 44 -8.52 -17.95 3.25
C LEU A 44 -9.73 -17.34 3.98
N SER A 45 -10.87 -17.21 3.31
CA SER A 45 -12.12 -16.77 3.94
C SER A 45 -12.57 -17.66 5.09
N LYS A 46 -12.36 -18.97 5.03
CA LYS A 46 -12.71 -19.88 6.13
C LYS A 46 -11.76 -19.72 7.31
N SER A 47 -10.46 -19.59 7.04
CA SER A 47 -9.46 -19.33 8.07
C SER A 47 -9.77 -18.03 8.80
N LEU A 48 -9.97 -16.93 8.05
CA LEU A 48 -10.30 -15.63 8.61
C LEU A 48 -11.62 -15.65 9.38
N ASP A 49 -12.65 -16.35 8.92
CA ASP A 49 -13.92 -16.45 9.67
C ASP A 49 -13.72 -17.16 11.03
N GLN A 50 -12.88 -18.19 11.08
CA GLN A 50 -12.53 -18.88 12.32
C GLN A 50 -11.70 -17.98 13.24
N ASP A 51 -10.68 -17.30 12.70
CA ASP A 51 -9.81 -16.42 13.48
C ASP A 51 -10.56 -15.22 14.04
N VAL A 52 -11.50 -14.66 13.28
CA VAL A 52 -12.37 -13.58 13.76
C VAL A 52 -13.26 -14.08 14.89
N GLN A 53 -13.81 -15.29 14.81
CA GLN A 53 -14.65 -15.83 15.89
C GLN A 53 -13.86 -16.11 17.17
N LEU A 54 -12.63 -16.58 17.06
CA LEU A 54 -11.78 -16.92 18.21
C LEU A 54 -11.04 -15.71 18.80
N GLY A 55 -10.68 -14.75 17.94
CA GLY A 55 -9.84 -13.59 18.30
C GLY A 55 -10.60 -12.30 18.58
N SER A 56 -11.94 -12.29 18.44
CA SER A 56 -12.73 -11.09 18.74
C SER A 56 -13.01 -10.95 20.23
N SER A 57 -12.79 -9.75 20.76
CA SER A 57 -13.22 -9.41 22.11
C SER A 57 -14.76 -9.40 22.20
N PRO A 58 -15.35 -9.54 23.40
CA PRO A 58 -16.80 -9.42 23.58
C PRO A 58 -17.37 -8.10 23.04
N LEU A 59 -16.58 -7.02 23.09
CA LEU A 59 -16.97 -5.72 22.55
C LEU A 59 -17.05 -5.77 21.02
N GLU A 60 -16.04 -6.31 20.33
CA GLU A 60 -16.01 -6.46 18.86
C GLU A 60 -17.13 -7.39 18.34
N LEU A 61 -17.44 -8.44 19.10
CA LEU A 61 -18.57 -9.32 18.80
C LEU A 61 -19.91 -8.56 18.77
N SER A 62 -20.02 -7.49 19.57
CA SER A 62 -21.23 -6.66 19.69
C SER A 62 -21.22 -5.39 18.84
N LYS A 63 -20.05 -4.78 18.63
CA LYS A 63 -19.86 -3.48 17.97
C LYS A 63 -18.51 -3.50 17.25
N SER A 64 -18.56 -3.50 15.93
CA SER A 64 -17.39 -3.26 15.10
C SER A 64 -17.77 -2.32 13.94
N PRO A 65 -16.78 -1.73 13.25
CA PRO A 65 -17.02 -0.89 12.06
C PRO A 65 -17.83 -1.59 10.97
N VAL A 66 -17.70 -2.91 10.82
CA VAL A 66 -18.46 -3.70 9.83
C VAL A 66 -19.79 -4.24 10.36
N GLY A 67 -20.18 -3.88 11.58
CA GLY A 67 -21.32 -4.43 12.31
C GLY A 67 -20.92 -5.47 13.37
N PRO A 68 -21.85 -6.02 14.16
CA PRO A 68 -21.53 -7.00 15.19
C PRO A 68 -20.88 -8.25 14.57
N LEU A 69 -19.68 -8.63 15.01
CA LEU A 69 -18.97 -9.79 14.45
C LEU A 69 -19.60 -11.14 14.84
N ALA A 70 -20.57 -11.14 15.77
CA ALA A 70 -21.46 -12.28 15.96
C ALA A 70 -22.27 -12.63 14.69
N GLU A 71 -22.55 -11.64 13.84
CA GLU A 71 -23.27 -11.83 12.58
C GLU A 71 -22.35 -12.27 11.43
N SER A 72 -22.77 -13.32 10.72
CA SER A 72 -22.04 -13.83 9.56
C SER A 72 -21.92 -12.81 8.41
N SER A 73 -22.88 -11.87 8.30
CA SER A 73 -22.86 -10.76 7.34
C SER A 73 -21.70 -9.79 7.60
N SER A 74 -21.50 -9.41 8.86
CA SER A 74 -20.44 -8.50 9.30
C SER A 74 -19.08 -9.14 9.09
N ARG A 75 -18.90 -10.41 9.53
CA ARG A 75 -17.65 -11.15 9.32
C ARG A 75 -17.30 -11.29 7.85
N LYS A 76 -18.27 -11.62 6.99
CA LYS A 76 -18.06 -11.66 5.53
C LYS A 76 -17.59 -10.32 4.98
N THR A 77 -18.12 -9.22 5.51
CA THR A 77 -17.72 -7.87 5.07
C THR A 77 -16.25 -7.63 5.39
N LEU A 78 -15.84 -7.86 6.65
CA LEU A 78 -14.44 -7.76 7.06
C LEU A 78 -13.52 -8.64 6.19
N ILE A 79 -13.92 -9.89 5.96
CA ILE A 79 -13.16 -10.81 5.12
C ILE A 79 -13.03 -10.27 3.69
N TYR A 80 -14.07 -9.67 3.11
CA TYR A 80 -13.97 -9.07 1.78
C TYR A 80 -13.02 -7.87 1.75
N LEU A 81 -13.01 -7.03 2.79
CA LEU A 81 -12.04 -5.92 2.89
C LEU A 81 -10.59 -6.45 2.92
N ILE A 82 -10.32 -7.43 3.78
CA ILE A 82 -9.00 -8.06 3.91
C ILE A 82 -8.57 -8.76 2.62
N LEU A 83 -9.47 -9.53 1.99
CA LEU A 83 -9.17 -10.18 0.73
C LEU A 83 -8.87 -9.15 -0.35
N THR A 84 -9.61 -8.04 -0.41
CA THR A 84 -9.34 -6.97 -1.38
C THR A 84 -7.92 -6.45 -1.24
N LEU A 85 -7.45 -6.16 -0.02
CA LEU A 85 -6.07 -5.75 0.21
C LEU A 85 -5.04 -6.79 -0.24
N ASN A 86 -5.26 -8.08 0.06
CA ASN A 86 -4.36 -9.15 -0.41
C ASN A 86 -4.36 -9.32 -1.93
N HIS A 87 -5.42 -8.91 -2.63
CA HIS A 87 -5.43 -8.89 -4.11
C HIS A 87 -4.67 -7.68 -4.65
N CYS A 88 -4.88 -6.49 -4.07
CA CYS A 88 -4.22 -5.26 -4.50
C CYS A 88 -2.70 -5.25 -4.18
N TYR A 89 -2.29 -5.87 -3.07
CA TYR A 89 -0.88 -5.94 -2.66
C TYR A 89 -0.49 -7.39 -2.32
N PRO A 90 -0.22 -8.23 -3.34
CA PRO A 90 0.04 -9.67 -3.16
C PRO A 90 1.31 -9.99 -2.35
N ASP A 91 2.24 -9.04 -2.27
CA ASP A 91 3.50 -9.18 -1.54
C ASP A 91 3.35 -8.95 -0.03
N TYR A 92 2.16 -8.50 0.41
CA TYR A 92 1.86 -8.23 1.81
C TYR A 92 0.82 -9.22 2.34
N ASP A 93 0.99 -9.65 3.59
CA ASP A 93 0.02 -10.51 4.28
C ASP A 93 -0.88 -9.70 5.21
N PHE A 94 -2.13 -9.50 4.79
CA PHE A 94 -3.14 -8.82 5.59
C PHE A 94 -4.01 -9.76 6.43
N SER A 95 -3.66 -11.05 6.56
CA SER A 95 -4.47 -12.04 7.30
C SER A 95 -4.63 -11.73 8.79
N LEU A 96 -3.71 -10.95 9.36
CA LEU A 96 -3.74 -10.53 10.76
C LEU A 96 -4.67 -9.33 11.01
N LEU A 97 -5.14 -8.65 9.95
CA LEU A 97 -6.03 -7.52 10.11
C LEU A 97 -7.34 -7.92 10.82
N ARG A 98 -7.81 -6.98 11.64
CA ARG A 98 -9.04 -7.08 12.44
C ARG A 98 -9.90 -5.84 12.24
N ALA A 99 -11.15 -5.90 12.71
CA ALA A 99 -12.14 -4.86 12.44
C ALA A 99 -11.72 -3.44 12.86
N HIS A 100 -10.90 -3.28 13.90
CA HIS A 100 -10.39 -1.99 14.35
C HIS A 100 -9.42 -1.29 13.39
N HIS A 101 -8.82 -2.00 12.43
CA HIS A 101 -7.99 -1.40 11.37
C HIS A 101 -8.85 -0.73 10.29
N PHE A 102 -10.14 -1.02 10.29
CA PHE A 102 -11.09 -0.45 9.35
C PHE A 102 -12.00 0.54 10.05
N ARG A 103 -12.55 1.48 9.28
CA ARG A 103 -13.59 2.40 9.73
C ARG A 103 -14.73 2.35 8.73
N LYS A 104 -15.97 2.47 9.22
CA LYS A 104 -17.14 2.70 8.37
C LYS A 104 -17.30 4.20 8.18
N GLU A 105 -17.32 4.62 6.93
CA GLU A 105 -17.54 6.01 6.58
C GLU A 105 -19.03 6.37 6.66
N PRO A 106 -19.37 7.64 6.96
CA PRO A 106 -20.76 8.06 7.20
C PRO A 106 -21.64 7.94 5.94
N GLY A 107 -21.04 7.97 4.75
CA GLY A 107 -21.72 7.78 3.47
C GLY A 107 -20.82 8.14 2.29
N VAL A 108 -21.31 7.89 1.07
CA VAL A 108 -20.58 8.17 -0.17
C VAL A 108 -20.24 9.66 -0.31
N ALA A 109 -21.19 10.56 -0.06
CA ALA A 109 -21.00 12.01 -0.22
C ALA A 109 -19.83 12.58 0.60
N ALA A 110 -19.61 12.08 1.83
CA ALA A 110 -18.48 12.52 2.65
C ALA A 110 -17.14 12.01 2.11
N VAL A 111 -17.15 10.85 1.46
CA VAL A 111 -15.97 10.27 0.83
C VAL A 111 -15.68 10.98 -0.49
N GLU A 112 -16.71 11.35 -1.26
CA GLU A 112 -16.59 12.19 -2.45
C GLU A 112 -15.90 13.52 -2.10
N GLU A 113 -16.41 14.24 -1.10
CA GLU A 113 -15.80 15.50 -0.65
C GLU A 113 -14.34 15.35 -0.22
N ALA A 114 -14.01 14.27 0.50
CA ALA A 114 -12.64 14.00 0.93
C ALA A 114 -11.70 13.70 -0.25
N VAL A 115 -12.14 12.87 -1.20
CA VAL A 115 -11.37 12.52 -2.39
C VAL A 115 -11.19 13.74 -3.29
N ASP A 116 -12.26 14.50 -3.56
CA ASP A 116 -12.24 15.69 -4.40
C ASP A 116 -11.24 16.73 -3.89
N SER A 117 -11.21 16.93 -2.57
CA SER A 117 -10.25 17.82 -1.90
C SER A 117 -8.79 17.38 -2.13
N HIS A 118 -8.50 16.07 -2.03
CA HIS A 118 -7.16 15.54 -2.25
C HIS A 118 -6.71 15.54 -3.71
N LEU A 119 -7.64 15.42 -4.65
CA LEU A 119 -7.35 15.25 -6.09
C LEU A 119 -7.58 16.52 -6.92
N LEU A 120 -7.70 17.67 -6.27
CA LEU A 120 -7.89 18.95 -6.95
C LEU A 120 -6.70 19.32 -7.86
N GLU A 121 -5.47 19.12 -7.38
CA GLU A 121 -4.27 19.39 -8.18
C GLU A 121 -4.10 18.37 -9.33
N VAL A 122 -4.45 17.10 -9.07
CA VAL A 122 -4.50 16.04 -10.10
C VAL A 122 -5.45 16.41 -11.23
N SER A 123 -6.59 17.03 -10.91
CA SER A 123 -7.57 17.49 -11.90
C SER A 123 -6.99 18.53 -12.85
N LYS A 124 -6.13 19.44 -12.36
CA LYS A 124 -5.44 20.43 -13.21
C LYS A 124 -4.43 19.76 -14.14
N VAL A 125 -3.73 18.74 -13.67
CA VAL A 125 -2.79 17.97 -14.52
C VAL A 125 -3.55 17.22 -15.61
N TRP A 126 -4.69 16.60 -15.27
CA TRP A 126 -5.57 15.90 -16.21
C TRP A 126 -6.04 16.80 -17.34
N GLU A 127 -6.52 18.02 -17.03
CA GLU A 127 -6.99 18.98 -18.03
C GLU A 127 -5.90 19.42 -19.02
N ASN A 128 -4.63 19.44 -18.58
CA ASN A 128 -3.49 19.83 -19.41
C ASN A 128 -2.83 18.63 -20.13
N THR A 129 -3.26 17.40 -19.84
CA THR A 129 -2.66 16.19 -20.41
C THR A 129 -3.29 15.87 -21.77
N PRO A 130 -2.53 15.82 -22.88
CA PRO A 130 -3.08 15.54 -24.21
C PRO A 130 -3.74 14.15 -24.28
N GLY A 131 -4.97 14.09 -24.79
CA GLY A 131 -5.73 12.83 -24.87
C GLY A 131 -6.47 12.47 -23.57
N CYS A 132 -6.26 13.25 -22.51
CA CYS A 132 -7.12 13.34 -21.34
C CYS A 132 -7.90 14.67 -21.43
N GLY A 133 -8.98 14.83 -20.65
CA GLY A 133 -9.68 16.12 -20.55
C GLY A 133 -10.91 16.33 -21.45
N ASP A 134 -11.44 15.29 -22.11
CA ASP A 134 -12.78 15.38 -22.75
C ASP A 134 -13.90 15.70 -21.74
N ALA A 135 -13.66 15.34 -20.47
CA ALA A 135 -14.50 15.67 -19.32
C ALA A 135 -13.61 15.97 -18.09
N PRO A 136 -14.13 16.71 -17.09
CA PRO A 136 -13.44 16.93 -15.83
C PRO A 136 -12.99 15.60 -15.19
N PHE A 137 -11.83 15.62 -14.55
CA PHE A 137 -11.23 14.42 -13.96
C PHE A 137 -12.17 13.77 -12.92
N LEU A 138 -12.70 14.57 -12.00
CA LEU A 138 -13.61 14.11 -10.94
C LEU A 138 -14.92 13.57 -11.52
N ASP A 139 -15.50 14.21 -12.53
CA ASP A 139 -16.69 13.66 -13.19
C ASP A 139 -16.40 12.30 -13.84
N THR A 140 -15.21 12.16 -14.43
CA THR A 140 -14.77 10.91 -15.07
C THR A 140 -14.56 9.80 -14.02
N ILE A 141 -13.94 10.10 -12.88
CA ILE A 141 -13.67 9.11 -11.83
C ILE A 141 -14.96 8.63 -11.19
N TRP A 142 -15.86 9.54 -10.81
CA TRP A 142 -17.11 9.21 -10.14
C TRP A 142 -18.08 8.46 -11.05
N THR A 143 -18.14 8.84 -12.34
CA THR A 143 -18.92 8.10 -13.34
C THR A 143 -18.41 6.67 -13.49
N ALA A 144 -17.10 6.47 -13.56
CA ALA A 144 -16.52 5.14 -13.71
C ALA A 144 -16.73 4.26 -12.45
N ILE A 145 -16.62 4.85 -11.26
CA ILE A 145 -16.90 4.16 -9.99
C ILE A 145 -18.39 3.78 -9.91
N ASP A 146 -19.30 4.69 -10.24
CA ASP A 146 -20.75 4.41 -10.22
C ASP A 146 -21.14 3.30 -11.20
N GLU A 147 -20.54 3.27 -12.40
CA GLU A 147 -20.76 2.19 -13.36
C GLU A 147 -20.31 0.82 -12.81
N ALA A 148 -19.18 0.79 -12.10
CA ALA A 148 -18.60 -0.46 -11.61
C ALA A 148 -19.36 -1.06 -10.42
N VAL A 149 -19.84 -0.22 -9.49
CA VAL A 149 -20.41 -0.65 -8.20
C VAL A 149 -21.75 -0.04 -7.81
N THR A 150 -22.27 0.95 -8.54
CA THR A 150 -23.52 1.67 -8.22
C THR A 150 -23.45 2.31 -6.83
N LEU A 151 -22.93 3.54 -6.77
CA LEU A 151 -22.56 4.26 -5.55
C LEU A 151 -23.71 4.40 -4.57
N GLN A 152 -24.93 4.67 -5.04
CA GLN A 152 -26.12 4.83 -4.17
C GLN A 152 -26.43 3.60 -3.29
N ASP A 153 -25.96 2.41 -3.70
CA ASP A 153 -26.17 1.14 -3.01
C ASP A 153 -24.93 0.65 -2.24
N CYS A 154 -23.89 1.48 -2.15
CA CYS A 154 -22.63 1.14 -1.51
C CYS A 154 -22.61 1.49 -0.02
N GLU A 155 -22.01 0.62 0.77
CA GLU A 155 -21.44 0.98 2.06
C GLU A 155 -19.95 1.27 1.86
N VAL A 156 -19.46 2.36 2.46
CA VAL A 156 -18.05 2.75 2.30
C VAL A 156 -17.26 2.49 3.58
N TYR A 157 -16.09 1.90 3.42
CA TYR A 157 -15.14 1.65 4.49
C TYR A 157 -13.80 2.28 4.15
N SER A 158 -13.02 2.64 5.17
CA SER A 158 -11.63 3.03 5.02
C SER A 158 -10.70 2.11 5.79
N TYR A 159 -9.50 1.88 5.25
CA TYR A 159 -8.41 1.22 5.96
C TYR A 159 -7.41 2.25 6.45
N LYS A 160 -6.98 2.12 7.71
CA LYS A 160 -5.93 2.93 8.30
C LYS A 160 -4.74 2.04 8.62
N SER A 161 -3.59 2.43 8.08
CA SER A 161 -2.30 1.83 8.44
C SER A 161 -2.05 1.95 9.94
N ASP A 162 -1.53 0.88 10.53
CA ASP A 162 -1.12 0.81 11.93
C ASP A 162 0.40 1.01 12.13
N GLY A 163 1.19 1.23 11.06
CA GLY A 163 2.62 1.54 11.15
C GLY A 163 3.44 1.17 9.91
N GLU A 164 4.77 1.14 10.05
CA GLU A 164 5.74 0.96 8.94
C GLU A 164 5.77 -0.44 8.30
N ALA A 165 5.00 -1.40 8.81
CA ALA A 165 4.96 -2.77 8.28
C ALA A 165 3.95 -2.95 7.13
N ASP A 166 3.24 -1.90 6.74
CA ASP A 166 2.25 -1.94 5.66
C ASP A 166 2.62 -0.99 4.50
N PRO A 167 2.09 -1.19 3.28
CA PRO A 167 2.49 -0.43 2.09
C PRO A 167 2.07 1.06 2.13
N PHE A 168 1.35 1.46 3.19
CA PHE A 168 0.78 2.80 3.33
C PHE A 168 1.42 3.61 4.46
N GLY A 169 2.18 2.95 5.34
CA GLY A 169 2.94 3.53 6.43
C GLY A 169 4.30 4.09 6.03
N GLU A 170 4.62 4.12 4.72
CA GLU A 170 5.89 4.64 4.21
C GLU A 170 6.16 6.09 4.67
N VAL A 171 7.39 6.33 5.13
CA VAL A 171 7.88 7.65 5.49
C VAL A 171 7.89 8.57 4.26
N GLY A 172 7.18 9.69 4.34
CA GLY A 172 7.14 10.70 3.27
C GLY A 172 5.80 10.83 2.53
N ASN A 173 4.78 10.08 2.94
CA ASN A 173 3.38 10.33 2.56
C ASN A 173 2.90 11.63 3.24
N VAL A 174 2.49 12.61 2.43
CA VAL A 174 1.83 13.85 2.88
C VAL A 174 0.38 13.55 3.29
N TRP A 175 -0.28 12.72 2.50
CA TRP A 175 -1.62 12.21 2.76
C TRP A 175 -1.78 10.87 2.05
N SER A 176 -2.70 10.05 2.54
CA SER A 176 -3.11 8.82 1.88
C SER A 176 -4.53 8.48 2.29
N PHE A 177 -5.28 7.88 1.37
CA PHE A 177 -6.58 7.27 1.69
C PHE A 177 -6.68 5.89 1.06
N ASN A 178 -7.51 5.05 1.68
CA ASN A 178 -7.76 3.67 1.27
C ASN A 178 -9.25 3.41 1.43
N PHE A 179 -10.04 3.65 0.38
CA PHE A 179 -11.49 3.50 0.43
C PHE A 179 -11.96 2.21 -0.25
N PHE A 180 -13.01 1.63 0.33
CA PHE A 180 -13.69 0.44 -0.17
C PHE A 180 -15.16 0.74 -0.36
N PHE A 181 -15.63 0.71 -1.60
CA PHE A 181 -17.04 0.87 -1.97
C PHE A 181 -17.66 -0.51 -2.13
N TYR A 182 -18.40 -0.97 -1.13
CA TYR A 182 -18.98 -2.31 -1.11
C TYR A 182 -20.48 -2.30 -1.41
N ASN A 183 -20.85 -2.84 -2.58
CA ASN A 183 -22.24 -3.09 -2.94
C ASN A 183 -22.65 -4.52 -2.60
N ARG A 184 -23.39 -4.68 -1.49
CA ARG A 184 -23.90 -5.98 -1.02
C ARG A 184 -24.82 -6.68 -2.02
N LYS A 185 -25.67 -5.92 -2.74
CA LYS A 185 -26.68 -6.46 -3.67
C LYS A 185 -25.99 -7.10 -4.87
N GLN A 186 -24.98 -6.42 -5.42
CA GLN A 186 -24.21 -6.91 -6.57
C GLN A 186 -23.09 -7.88 -6.18
N LYS A 187 -22.72 -7.95 -4.89
CA LYS A 187 -21.55 -8.66 -4.37
C LYS A 187 -20.28 -8.20 -5.09
N ARG A 188 -20.12 -6.87 -5.17
CA ARG A 188 -18.96 -6.21 -5.77
C ARG A 188 -18.37 -5.24 -4.76
N ILE A 189 -17.06 -5.10 -4.82
CA ILE A 189 -16.32 -4.13 -4.04
C ILE A 189 -15.33 -3.44 -4.96
N LEU A 190 -15.29 -2.12 -4.89
CA LEU A 190 -14.28 -1.31 -5.55
C LEU A 190 -13.35 -0.76 -4.48
N TYR A 191 -12.05 -0.93 -4.72
CA TYR A 191 -10.99 -0.36 -3.92
C TYR A 191 -10.45 0.86 -4.64
N PHE A 192 -10.35 1.96 -3.90
CA PHE A 192 -9.77 3.19 -4.39
C PHE A 192 -8.79 3.71 -3.35
N ALA A 193 -7.51 3.71 -3.69
CA ALA A 193 -6.47 4.26 -2.86
C ALA A 193 -5.67 5.30 -3.63
N CYS A 194 -5.29 6.36 -2.93
CA CYS A 194 -4.30 7.30 -3.42
C CYS A 194 -3.37 7.70 -2.27
N ARG A 195 -2.14 8.04 -2.63
CA ARG A 195 -1.14 8.62 -1.73
C ARG A 195 -0.44 9.78 -2.42
N GLY A 196 -0.31 10.89 -1.70
CA GLY A 196 0.55 12.00 -2.08
C GLY A 196 1.91 11.85 -1.42
N LYS A 197 2.97 11.69 -2.20
CA LYS A 197 4.35 11.53 -1.74
C LYS A 197 5.17 12.78 -2.04
N THR A 198 6.02 13.17 -1.10
CA THR A 198 7.06 14.18 -1.42
C THR A 198 8.01 13.66 -2.50
N HIS A 199 8.62 14.56 -3.28
CA HIS A 199 9.59 14.18 -4.33
C HIS A 199 10.78 13.34 -3.81
N ALA A 200 11.24 13.63 -2.60
CA ALA A 200 12.30 12.86 -1.94
C ALA A 200 11.88 11.39 -1.70
N ALA A 201 10.63 11.16 -1.29
CA ALA A 201 10.09 9.82 -1.07
C ALA A 201 9.68 9.11 -2.37
N ALA A 202 9.27 9.87 -3.39
CA ALA A 202 8.93 9.32 -4.70
C ALA A 202 10.17 8.77 -5.42
N SER A 203 11.31 9.45 -5.32
CA SER A 203 12.59 9.02 -5.93
C SER A 203 13.21 7.79 -5.25
N SER A 204 13.09 7.65 -3.93
CA SER A 204 13.64 6.48 -3.21
C SER A 204 12.93 5.16 -3.51
N SER A 205 11.67 5.20 -3.97
CA SER A 205 10.91 3.99 -4.32
C SER A 205 11.29 3.36 -5.67
N GLY A 206 12.15 4.01 -6.46
CA GLY A 206 12.62 3.53 -7.76
C GLY A 206 13.97 2.80 -7.74
N GLU A 207 14.67 2.78 -6.60
CA GLU A 207 16.05 2.27 -6.47
C GLU A 207 16.15 1.06 -5.51
N GLU A 208 15.26 0.09 -5.62
CA GLU A 208 15.52 -1.27 -5.11
C GLU A 208 15.69 -2.26 -6.27
N SER A 209 16.71 -2.04 -7.08
CA SER A 209 17.32 -3.09 -7.87
C SER A 209 18.79 -2.78 -8.09
N SER A 210 19.65 -3.67 -7.57
CA SER A 210 21.09 -3.72 -7.83
C SER A 210 21.95 -2.63 -7.17
N GLU A 211 22.25 -2.83 -5.88
CA GLU A 211 23.65 -2.75 -5.43
C GLU A 211 23.92 -3.86 -4.41
N CYS A 212 24.22 -5.06 -4.90
CA CYS A 212 25.02 -5.99 -4.11
C CYS A 212 26.41 -5.36 -3.99
N ALA A 213 26.61 -4.53 -2.96
CA ALA A 213 27.95 -4.10 -2.56
C ALA A 213 28.72 -5.37 -2.21
N TYR A 214 29.51 -5.86 -3.17
CA TYR A 214 30.60 -6.78 -2.89
C TYR A 214 31.51 -6.05 -1.89
N ASN A 215 31.41 -6.40 -0.62
CA ASN A 215 32.54 -6.24 0.29
C ASN A 215 33.65 -7.13 -0.28
N SER A 216 34.49 -6.55 -1.14
CA SER A 216 35.81 -7.10 -1.36
C SER A 216 36.57 -6.88 -0.07
N ASP A 217 36.59 -7.90 0.78
CA ASP A 217 37.60 -8.05 1.81
C ASP A 217 38.96 -8.03 1.12
N ALA A 218 39.55 -6.85 1.01
CA ALA A 218 40.94 -6.68 0.69
C ALA A 218 41.72 -6.90 1.98
N GLU A 219 42.14 -8.15 2.18
CA GLU A 219 43.22 -8.54 3.08
C GLU A 219 44.43 -7.62 2.85
N ALA A 220 44.66 -6.71 3.80
CA ALA A 220 45.85 -5.88 3.85
C ALA A 220 46.93 -6.59 4.68
N ASP A 221 47.56 -7.60 4.08
CA ASP A 221 48.85 -8.11 4.53
C ASP A 221 49.97 -7.15 4.07
N LEU A 222 50.51 -6.36 5.00
CA LEU A 222 51.71 -5.54 4.76
C LEU A 222 52.73 -5.75 5.90
N TYR A 223 53.78 -6.49 5.54
CA TYR A 223 54.99 -6.79 6.29
C TYR A 223 55.75 -5.53 6.77
N PRO A 224 56.48 -5.60 7.89
CA PRO A 224 57.38 -4.54 8.31
C PRO A 224 58.69 -4.55 7.48
N THR A 225 59.07 -3.36 7.00
CA THR A 225 60.32 -3.09 6.30
C THR A 225 61.51 -3.00 7.27
N GLU A 226 62.49 -3.90 7.14
CA GLU A 226 63.87 -3.67 7.58
C GLU A 226 64.76 -3.48 6.36
N ASN A 227 65.28 -2.28 6.15
CA ASN A 227 66.39 -2.02 5.25
C ASN A 227 67.63 -1.73 6.10
N GLY A 228 68.55 -2.68 6.11
CA GLY A 228 69.90 -2.51 6.62
C GLY A 228 70.74 -1.63 5.69
N SER A 229 71.46 -0.69 6.28
CA SER A 229 72.63 -0.05 5.68
C SER A 229 73.83 -0.26 6.61
N THR A 230 74.84 -0.90 6.07
CA THR A 230 76.14 -1.19 6.70
C THR A 230 76.99 0.08 6.73
N GLN A 231 77.72 0.36 7.82
CA GLN A 231 79.15 0.70 7.78
C GLN A 231 79.79 0.81 9.19
N TYR A 232 80.86 0.02 9.36
CA TYR A 232 82.09 0.19 10.17
C TYR A 232 82.07 0.66 11.64
N GLY A 233 82.64 -0.23 12.49
CA GLY A 233 83.75 0.13 13.39
C GLY A 233 83.59 -0.26 14.86
N GLY A 234 84.55 -1.02 15.40
CA GLY A 234 84.97 -0.83 16.80
C GLY A 234 84.77 -1.97 17.83
N ILE A 235 85.58 -3.02 17.73
CA ILE A 235 86.37 -3.72 18.78
C ILE A 235 85.88 -3.81 20.28
N ILE A 236 86.15 -5.01 20.85
CA ILE A 236 86.37 -5.43 22.27
C ILE A 236 85.08 -5.81 23.04
N GLY A 237 84.82 -7.09 23.35
CA GLY A 237 85.42 -7.90 24.44
C GLY A 237 84.68 -7.59 25.77
N THR A 238 84.15 -8.50 26.58
CA THR A 238 84.61 -9.83 27.00
C THR A 238 83.48 -10.59 27.71
N MET A 239 83.67 -11.91 27.77
CA MET A 239 83.05 -12.94 28.59
C MET A 239 82.70 -12.58 30.05
N ASP A 240 81.63 -13.26 30.48
CA ASP A 240 81.43 -14.00 31.73
C ASP A 240 80.79 -13.36 32.97
N LEU A 241 79.76 -14.13 33.40
CA LEU A 241 79.06 -14.27 34.69
C LEU A 241 77.93 -13.31 35.04
#